data_AF-A0A4V1K586-F1
#
_entry.id   AF-A0A4V1K586-F1
#
_cell.length_a   1.000
_cell.length_b   1.000
_cell.length_c   1.000
_cell.angle_alpha   90.00
_cell.angle_beta   90.00
_cell.angle_gamma   90.00
#
_symmetry.space_group_name_H-M   'P 1'
#
loop_
_entity.id
_entity.type
_entity.pdbx_description
1 polymer ?
#
loop_
_entity_poly.entity_id
_entity_poly.type
_entity_poly.pdbx_seq_one_letter_code
_entity_poly.pdbx_strand_id
1 'polypeptide(L)'
;MKSLILGSVLVALVAAGPACGVSGQQTETGSEKEPRQVRVDSVPEVDESTRYSKLSDEDFRIVAEELGVEVAAIKAVVSIEAGANMKGFWAPGVPVINFDRTMYNRFRSKAKDKSGAKGEKVPAGLTGYALREWTLLINARKVNAQGANMGTFWGMFQIGGFNYKLCGCESVDEMVRLMSYSELQQLELFATFITNTGMLADLKNKNWSGFARKYNGASYARRGYHTKMAKAYAKFKKQE
;
A
#
# COMPACT_ATOMS: atom_id res chain seq x y z
N MET A 1 -28.27 -3.53 -11.62
CA MET A 1 -27.65 -3.21 -10.33
C MET A 1 -26.24 -2.69 -10.57
N LYS A 2 -26.03 -1.37 -10.47
CA LYS A 2 -24.70 -0.76 -10.59
C LYS A 2 -23.96 -0.99 -9.28
N SER A 3 -22.99 -1.91 -9.27
CA SER A 3 -22.09 -2.11 -8.13
C SER A 3 -21.31 -0.81 -7.89
N LEU A 4 -21.67 -0.07 -6.84
CA LEU A 4 -20.84 1.01 -6.30
C LEU A 4 -19.53 0.38 -5.82
N ILE A 5 -18.53 0.31 -6.70
CA ILE A 5 -17.14 0.25 -6.26
C ILE A 5 -16.91 1.58 -5.54
N LEU A 6 -16.90 1.52 -4.20
CA LEU A 6 -16.56 2.62 -3.32
C LEU A 6 -15.38 3.36 -3.94
N GLY A 7 -15.57 4.65 -4.24
CA GLY A 7 -14.53 5.48 -4.84
C GLY A 7 -13.27 5.46 -3.99
N SER A 8 -12.31 4.66 -4.42
CA SER A 8 -10.92 4.65 -3.99
C SER A 8 -10.40 6.06 -4.20
N VAL A 9 -10.38 6.85 -3.12
CA VAL A 9 -9.61 8.09 -3.12
C VAL A 9 -8.17 7.63 -3.19
N LEU A 10 -7.55 7.96 -4.33
CA LEU A 10 -6.12 7.95 -4.53
C LEU A 10 -5.43 8.40 -3.23
N VAL A 11 -4.67 7.51 -2.58
CA VAL A 11 -3.78 7.88 -1.48
C VAL A 11 -2.64 8.69 -2.09
N ALA A 12 -2.89 9.98 -2.29
CA ALA A 12 -1.87 10.95 -2.63
C ALA A 12 -1.24 11.45 -1.34
N LEU A 13 -0.35 10.66 -0.74
CA LEU A 13 0.63 11.26 0.17
C LEU A 13 1.69 11.95 -0.69
N VAL A 14 1.49 13.24 -0.93
CA VAL A 14 2.56 14.12 -1.41
C VAL A 14 3.19 14.71 -0.16
N ALA A 15 4.37 14.21 0.22
CA ALA A 15 5.25 14.97 1.11
C ALA A 15 5.76 16.18 0.30
N ALA A 16 5.11 17.32 0.46
CA ALA A 16 5.64 18.60 0.01
C ALA A 16 6.61 19.10 1.08
N GLY A 17 7.91 19.11 0.78
CA GLY A 17 8.89 19.80 1.60
C GLY A 17 8.69 21.32 1.51
N PRO A 18 8.82 22.09 2.61
CA PRO A 18 8.69 23.53 2.54
C PRO A 18 9.93 24.14 1.88
N ALA A 19 9.70 24.94 0.84
CA ALA A 19 10.65 25.93 0.36
C ALA A 19 10.28 27.28 0.98
N CYS A 20 11.12 27.81 1.88
CA CYS A 20 11.40 29.23 2.03
C CYS A 20 12.58 29.43 2.99
N GLY A 21 13.48 30.34 2.62
CA GLY A 21 14.74 30.58 3.29
C GLY A 21 14.67 31.39 4.59
N VAL A 22 15.56 30.99 5.49
CA VAL A 22 16.40 31.78 6.42
C VAL A 22 15.74 32.88 7.27
N SER A 23 15.59 32.60 8.57
CA SER A 23 16.41 33.26 9.60
C SER A 23 16.55 32.32 10.81
N GLY A 24 17.71 32.39 11.47
CA GLY A 24 18.25 31.30 12.26
C GLY A 24 17.68 31.14 13.66
N GLN A 25 17.63 29.88 14.09
CA GLN A 25 17.88 29.46 15.47
C GLN A 25 18.23 27.97 15.44
N GLN A 26 19.39 27.62 16.00
CA GLN A 26 19.88 26.25 16.13
C GLN A 26 18.84 25.43 16.90
N THR A 27 18.26 24.44 16.23
CA THR A 27 17.51 23.37 16.87
C THR A 27 18.20 22.06 16.51
N GLU A 28 18.37 21.25 17.54
CA GLU A 28 19.16 20.03 17.59
C GLU A 28 18.88 19.11 16.41
N THR A 29 19.95 18.65 15.76
CA THR A 29 19.91 17.69 14.66
C THR A 29 19.42 16.34 15.17
N GLY A 30 18.11 16.13 15.10
CA GLY A 30 17.54 14.78 15.14
C GLY A 30 18.11 13.98 13.99
N SER A 31 18.87 12.92 14.30
CA SER A 31 19.31 11.91 13.34
C SER A 31 18.11 11.51 12.46
N GLU A 32 18.18 11.83 11.16
CA GLU A 32 17.25 11.29 10.18
C GLU A 32 17.41 9.77 10.21
N LYS A 33 16.52 9.08 10.93
CA LYS A 33 16.52 7.62 10.99
C LYS A 33 16.31 7.11 9.57
N GLU A 34 17.23 6.28 9.09
CA GLU A 34 17.07 5.63 7.80
C GLU A 34 15.71 4.92 7.70
N PRO A 35 15.06 4.92 6.52
CA PRO A 35 13.76 4.29 6.35
C PRO A 35 13.86 2.79 6.64
N ARG A 36 12.85 2.26 7.34
CA ARG A 36 12.70 0.82 7.58
C ARG A 36 12.65 0.10 6.24
N GLN A 37 13.49 -0.91 6.06
CA GLN A 37 13.44 -1.81 4.91
C GLN A 37 12.27 -2.79 5.05
N VAL A 38 11.72 -3.22 3.93
CA VAL A 38 10.64 -4.22 3.93
C VAL A 38 11.17 -5.55 4.46
N ARG A 39 10.39 -6.21 5.32
CA ARG A 39 10.64 -7.61 5.64
C ARG A 39 10.16 -8.47 4.48
N VAL A 40 11.05 -9.27 3.91
CA VAL A 40 10.67 -10.29 2.94
C VAL A 40 10.18 -11.50 3.72
N ASP A 41 8.92 -11.87 3.52
CA ASP A 41 8.38 -13.06 4.14
C ASP A 41 8.93 -14.33 3.49
N SER A 42 9.10 -15.37 4.31
CA SER A 42 9.31 -16.73 3.82
C SER A 42 8.02 -17.46 4.15
N VAL A 43 7.06 -17.45 3.23
CA VAL A 43 5.82 -18.21 3.41
C VAL A 43 6.20 -19.70 3.45
N PRO A 44 5.87 -20.45 4.51
CA PRO A 44 6.15 -21.87 4.57
C PRO A 44 5.56 -22.62 3.36
N GLU A 45 6.22 -23.68 2.90
CA GLU A 45 5.79 -24.46 1.73
C GLU A 45 4.33 -24.95 1.85
N VAL A 46 3.90 -25.27 3.06
CA VAL A 46 2.54 -25.71 3.37
C VAL A 46 1.46 -24.64 3.10
N ASP A 47 1.84 -23.37 3.07
CA ASP A 47 0.94 -22.22 2.89
C ASP A 47 1.03 -21.62 1.46
N GLU A 48 1.81 -22.22 0.56
CA GLU A 48 1.95 -21.72 -0.82
C GLU A 48 0.62 -21.67 -1.59
N SER A 49 -0.31 -22.57 -1.28
CA SER A 49 -1.62 -22.62 -1.93
C SER A 49 -2.58 -21.53 -1.42
N THR A 50 -2.36 -21.00 -0.21
CA THR A 50 -3.24 -20.03 0.47
C THR A 50 -2.65 -18.63 0.52
N ARG A 51 -1.35 -18.45 0.24
CA ARG A 51 -0.65 -17.16 0.26
C ARG A 51 -1.30 -16.03 -0.55
N TYR A 52 -2.12 -16.36 -1.54
CA TYR A 52 -2.83 -15.39 -2.40
C TYR A 52 -4.26 -15.09 -1.92
N SER A 53 -4.73 -15.77 -0.88
CA SER A 53 -6.10 -15.72 -0.41
C SER A 53 -6.16 -15.73 1.11
N LYS A 54 -6.53 -14.59 1.67
CA LYS A 54 -6.86 -14.34 3.08
C LYS A 54 -5.63 -14.27 4.00
N LEU A 55 -5.40 -13.09 4.57
CA LEU A 55 -4.56 -12.90 5.76
C LEU A 55 -5.09 -13.73 6.94
N SER A 56 -4.21 -14.51 7.54
CA SER A 56 -4.46 -15.32 8.74
C SER A 56 -4.38 -14.47 10.02
N ASP A 57 -4.91 -14.99 11.13
CA ASP A 57 -4.75 -14.34 12.42
C ASP A 57 -3.28 -14.32 12.87
N GLU A 58 -2.48 -15.30 12.43
CA GLU A 58 -1.05 -15.37 12.70
C GLU A 58 -0.28 -14.30 11.92
N ASP A 59 -0.63 -14.03 10.66
CA ASP A 59 -0.06 -12.93 9.87
C ASP A 59 -0.23 -11.59 10.60
N PHE A 60 -1.44 -11.35 11.13
CA PHE A 60 -1.72 -10.16 11.93
C PHE A 60 -0.92 -10.13 13.24
N ARG A 61 -0.72 -11.29 13.89
CA ARG A 61 0.05 -11.38 15.13
C ARG A 61 1.52 -11.03 14.89
N ILE A 62 2.13 -11.60 13.86
CA ILE A 62 3.52 -11.34 13.45
C ILE A 62 3.71 -9.84 13.19
N VAL A 63 2.89 -9.26 12.31
CA VAL A 63 3.04 -7.85 11.93
C VAL A 63 2.73 -6.91 13.11
N ALA A 64 1.77 -7.26 13.98
CA ALA A 64 1.47 -6.46 15.17
C ALA A 64 2.64 -6.44 16.16
N GLU A 65 3.27 -7.59 16.40
CA GLU A 65 4.45 -7.74 17.26
C GLU A 65 5.61 -6.89 16.70
N GLU A 66 5.88 -6.98 15.41
CA GLU A 66 6.90 -6.19 14.72
C GLU A 66 6.71 -4.67 14.78
N LEU A 67 5.45 -4.24 14.74
CA LEU A 67 5.10 -2.84 14.85
C LEU A 67 5.03 -2.37 16.31
N GLY A 68 4.90 -3.30 17.27
CA GLY A 68 4.60 -3.00 18.67
C GLY A 68 3.23 -2.35 18.82
N VAL A 69 2.21 -2.90 18.16
CA VAL A 69 0.80 -2.46 18.23
C VAL A 69 -0.09 -3.62 18.66
N GLU A 70 -1.32 -3.33 19.09
CA GLU A 70 -2.31 -4.39 19.33
C GLU A 70 -2.77 -5.03 18.02
N VAL A 71 -3.01 -6.34 18.04
CA VAL A 71 -3.53 -7.09 16.88
C VAL A 71 -4.87 -6.48 16.42
N ALA A 72 -5.75 -6.12 17.35
CA ALA A 72 -6.99 -5.41 17.07
C ALA A 72 -6.79 -4.06 16.36
N ALA A 73 -5.69 -3.34 16.63
CA ALA A 73 -5.42 -2.05 16.00
C ALA A 73 -5.04 -2.20 14.53
N ILE A 74 -4.13 -3.13 14.20
CA ILE A 74 -3.77 -3.40 12.81
C ILE A 74 -4.94 -4.01 12.04
N LYS A 75 -5.68 -4.96 12.64
CA LYS A 75 -6.92 -5.52 12.05
C LYS A 75 -7.95 -4.43 11.76
N ALA A 76 -8.11 -3.45 12.65
CA ALA A 76 -9.04 -2.35 12.46
C ALA A 76 -8.72 -1.55 11.20
N VAL A 77 -7.47 -1.10 11.07
CA VAL A 77 -7.03 -0.34 9.89
C VAL A 77 -7.16 -1.17 8.62
N VAL A 78 -6.66 -2.41 8.63
CA VAL A 78 -6.72 -3.29 7.45
C VAL A 78 -8.15 -3.54 7.01
N SER A 79 -9.09 -3.76 7.94
CA SER A 79 -10.50 -3.98 7.61
C SER A 79 -11.17 -2.78 6.93
N ILE A 80 -10.69 -1.56 7.23
CA ILE A 80 -11.24 -0.32 6.65
C ILE A 80 -10.55 0.01 5.32
N GLU A 81 -9.24 -0.20 5.21
CA GLU A 81 -8.45 0.19 4.04
C GLU A 81 -8.47 -0.84 2.91
N ALA A 82 -8.48 -2.15 3.23
CA ALA A 82 -8.58 -3.21 2.23
C ALA A 82 -10.04 -3.45 1.75
N GLY A 83 -11.01 -2.81 2.40
CA GLY A 83 -12.44 -2.96 2.13
C GLY A 83 -13.00 -4.33 2.53
N ALA A 84 -14.32 -4.51 2.36
CA ALA A 84 -15.05 -5.66 2.89
C ALA A 84 -14.56 -7.03 2.37
N ASN A 85 -13.96 -7.07 1.17
CA ASN A 85 -13.48 -8.31 0.55
C ASN A 85 -11.99 -8.58 0.81
N MET A 86 -11.25 -7.61 1.38
CA MET A 86 -9.80 -7.68 1.63
C MET A 86 -8.99 -8.28 0.48
N LYS A 87 -9.40 -8.03 -0.77
CA LYS A 87 -8.92 -8.79 -1.93
C LYS A 87 -7.57 -8.25 -2.39
N GLY A 88 -6.49 -9.00 -2.17
CA GLY A 88 -5.15 -8.65 -2.64
C GLY A 88 -4.86 -9.09 -4.07
N PHE A 89 -5.56 -10.11 -4.58
CA PHE A 89 -5.25 -10.77 -5.84
C PHE A 89 -6.48 -11.04 -6.71
N TRP A 90 -6.35 -10.91 -8.03
CA TRP A 90 -7.35 -11.38 -9.00
C TRP A 90 -7.21 -12.88 -9.29
N ALA A 91 -5.97 -13.38 -9.25
CA ALA A 91 -5.56 -14.77 -9.43
C ALA A 91 -4.18 -14.93 -8.74
N PRO A 92 -3.69 -16.17 -8.51
CA PRO A 92 -2.35 -16.40 -7.97
C PRO A 92 -1.28 -15.56 -8.69
N GLY A 93 -0.53 -14.76 -7.93
CA GLY A 93 0.52 -13.88 -8.45
C GLY A 93 0.05 -12.65 -9.23
N VAL A 94 -1.26 -12.46 -9.39
CA VAL A 94 -1.85 -11.33 -10.13
C VAL A 94 -2.51 -10.36 -9.14
N PRO A 95 -1.78 -9.37 -8.60
CA PRO A 95 -2.33 -8.46 -7.60
C PRO A 95 -3.48 -7.61 -8.16
N VAL A 96 -4.33 -7.13 -7.26
CA VAL A 96 -5.28 -6.06 -7.58
C VAL A 96 -4.48 -4.80 -7.90
N ILE A 97 -4.82 -4.14 -9.01
CA ILE A 97 -4.17 -2.92 -9.46
C ILE A 97 -5.19 -1.88 -9.90
N ASN A 98 -4.76 -0.62 -9.85
CA ASN A 98 -5.42 0.52 -10.47
C ASN A 98 -4.35 1.37 -11.18
N PHE A 99 -4.39 1.40 -12.50
CA PHE A 99 -3.43 2.13 -13.31
C PHE A 99 -3.89 3.58 -13.47
N ASP A 100 -3.06 4.54 -13.04
CA ASP A 100 -3.37 5.96 -13.15
C ASP A 100 -2.48 6.65 -14.20
N ARG A 101 -3.11 7.11 -15.29
CA ARG A 101 -2.42 7.79 -16.38
C ARG A 101 -1.74 9.10 -15.93
N THR A 102 -2.36 9.83 -15.01
CA THR A 102 -1.81 11.09 -14.46
C THR A 102 -0.56 10.80 -13.65
N MET A 103 -0.60 9.78 -12.79
CA MET A 103 0.58 9.35 -12.03
C MET A 103 1.67 8.79 -12.94
N TYR A 104 1.32 7.98 -13.93
CA TYR A 104 2.28 7.55 -14.95
C TYR A 104 2.98 8.73 -15.61
N ASN A 105 2.23 9.73 -16.09
CA ASN A 105 2.81 10.92 -16.72
C ASN A 105 3.71 11.70 -15.76
N ARG A 106 3.34 11.78 -14.47
CA ARG A 106 4.10 12.47 -13.43
C ARG A 106 5.41 11.76 -13.06
N PHE A 107 5.42 10.43 -13.05
CA PHE A 107 6.53 9.64 -12.51
C PHE A 107 7.37 8.92 -13.57
N ARG A 108 6.90 8.74 -14.81
CA ARG A 108 7.65 8.01 -15.86
C ARG A 108 9.03 8.59 -16.16
N SER A 109 9.21 9.91 -16.02
CA SER A 109 10.49 10.58 -16.23
C SER A 109 11.50 10.32 -15.10
N LYS A 110 11.00 9.95 -13.91
CA LYS A 110 11.80 9.65 -12.70
C LYS A 110 12.24 8.18 -12.61
N ALA A 111 11.85 7.37 -13.59
CA ALA A 111 12.27 5.97 -13.65
C ALA A 111 13.79 5.88 -13.82
N LYS A 112 14.44 4.97 -13.07
CA LYS A 112 15.88 4.73 -13.19
C LYS A 112 16.17 4.09 -14.55
N ASP A 113 15.40 3.05 -14.89
CA ASP A 113 15.36 2.47 -16.23
C ASP A 113 14.05 2.85 -16.94
N LYS A 114 14.17 3.42 -18.15
CA LYS A 114 13.04 3.83 -18.98
C LYS A 114 12.74 2.82 -20.09
N SER A 115 13.42 1.68 -20.11
CA SER A 115 13.20 0.61 -21.07
C SER A 115 11.76 0.08 -21.00
N GLY A 116 11.27 -0.37 -22.15
CA GLY A 116 9.93 -0.94 -22.29
C GLY A 116 9.97 -2.47 -22.32
N ALA A 117 9.03 -3.11 -21.62
CA ALA A 117 8.84 -4.56 -21.63
C ALA A 117 7.96 -5.00 -22.82
N LYS A 118 8.51 -4.94 -24.04
CA LYS A 118 7.73 -5.12 -25.30
C LYS A 118 7.01 -6.48 -25.41
N GLY A 119 7.58 -7.54 -24.83
CA GLY A 119 7.05 -8.91 -24.90
C GLY A 119 6.00 -9.26 -23.84
N GLU A 120 5.72 -8.36 -22.89
CA GLU A 120 4.82 -8.64 -21.79
C GLU A 120 3.36 -8.73 -22.24
N LYS A 121 2.63 -9.67 -21.65
CA LYS A 121 1.23 -9.95 -21.95
C LYS A 121 0.37 -9.74 -20.70
N VAL A 122 -0.88 -9.35 -20.93
CA VAL A 122 -1.89 -9.31 -19.87
C VAL A 122 -2.06 -10.72 -19.29
N PRO A 123 -2.11 -10.89 -17.95
CA PRO A 123 -2.38 -12.19 -17.34
C PRO A 123 -3.67 -12.82 -17.88
N ALA A 124 -3.62 -14.13 -18.16
CA ALA A 124 -4.75 -14.85 -18.72
C ALA A 124 -5.92 -14.95 -17.72
N GLY A 125 -7.14 -15.14 -18.22
CA GLY A 125 -8.33 -15.37 -17.40
C GLY A 125 -8.92 -14.14 -16.72
N LEU A 126 -8.31 -12.96 -16.86
CA LEU A 126 -8.88 -11.71 -16.35
C LEU A 126 -10.10 -11.26 -17.16
N THR A 127 -11.10 -10.72 -16.47
CA THR A 127 -12.32 -10.17 -17.08
C THR A 127 -12.68 -8.80 -16.47
N GLY A 128 -13.57 -8.05 -17.13
CA GLY A 128 -14.14 -6.81 -16.61
C GLY A 128 -13.09 -5.77 -16.19
N TYR A 129 -13.22 -5.27 -14.95
CA TYR A 129 -12.33 -4.25 -14.40
C TYR A 129 -10.86 -4.71 -14.39
N ALA A 130 -10.59 -5.94 -13.94
CA ALA A 130 -9.24 -6.46 -13.83
C ALA A 130 -8.54 -6.52 -15.19
N LEU A 131 -9.23 -7.01 -16.22
CA LEU A 131 -8.71 -7.07 -17.58
C LEU A 131 -8.34 -5.67 -18.10
N ARG A 132 -9.21 -4.68 -17.86
CA ARG A 132 -8.98 -3.30 -18.28
C ARG A 132 -7.72 -2.70 -17.64
N GLU A 133 -7.62 -2.76 -16.32
CA GLU A 133 -6.49 -2.16 -15.59
C GLU A 133 -5.15 -2.81 -15.98
N TRP A 134 -5.12 -4.15 -16.07
CA TRP A 134 -3.92 -4.86 -16.52
C TRP A 134 -3.59 -4.57 -17.98
N THR A 135 -4.57 -4.41 -18.86
CA THR A 135 -4.32 -3.99 -20.25
C THR A 135 -3.68 -2.61 -20.31
N LEU A 136 -4.18 -1.64 -19.54
CA LEU A 136 -3.62 -0.29 -19.48
C LEU A 136 -2.18 -0.28 -18.95
N LEU A 137 -1.92 -1.03 -17.88
CA LEU A 137 -0.59 -1.20 -17.31
C LEU A 137 0.37 -1.83 -18.33
N ILE A 138 0.03 -2.97 -18.93
CA ILE A 138 0.90 -3.66 -19.89
C ILE A 138 1.22 -2.77 -21.09
N ASN A 139 0.24 -2.04 -21.61
CA ASN A 139 0.48 -1.09 -22.71
C ASN A 139 1.45 0.03 -22.30
N ALA A 140 1.39 0.51 -21.05
CA ALA A 140 2.36 1.47 -20.54
C ALA A 140 3.75 0.84 -20.32
N ARG A 141 3.81 -0.40 -19.79
CA ARG A 141 5.06 -1.14 -19.56
C ARG A 141 5.84 -1.39 -20.83
N LYS A 142 5.15 -1.64 -21.96
CA LYS A 142 5.78 -1.77 -23.28
C LYS A 142 6.57 -0.53 -23.73
N VAL A 143 6.27 0.64 -23.16
CA VAL A 143 6.96 1.90 -23.44
C VAL A 143 7.99 2.23 -22.37
N ASN A 144 7.61 2.12 -21.09
CA ASN A 144 8.46 2.42 -19.94
C ASN A 144 7.97 1.60 -18.73
N ALA A 145 8.65 0.50 -18.43
CA ALA A 145 8.23 -0.49 -17.44
C ALA A 145 8.21 0.10 -16.01
N GLN A 146 9.33 0.64 -15.53
CA GLN A 146 9.40 1.22 -14.18
C GLN A 146 8.49 2.44 -14.03
N GLY A 147 8.39 3.28 -15.06
CA GLY A 147 7.46 4.40 -15.08
C GLY A 147 6.01 3.96 -14.91
N ALA A 148 5.61 2.90 -15.63
CA ALA A 148 4.28 2.31 -15.51
C ALA A 148 4.04 1.70 -14.13
N ASN A 149 5.05 1.02 -13.56
CA ASN A 149 4.98 0.46 -12.20
C ASN A 149 4.76 1.56 -11.15
N MET A 150 5.48 2.69 -11.28
CA MET A 150 5.30 3.83 -10.39
C MET A 150 3.93 4.51 -10.55
N GLY A 151 3.37 4.50 -11.77
CA GLY A 151 2.06 5.06 -12.07
C GLY A 151 0.86 4.20 -11.66
N THR A 152 1.10 3.09 -10.95
CA THR A 152 0.08 2.10 -10.60
C THR A 152 -0.08 1.98 -9.10
N PHE A 153 -1.31 1.80 -8.62
CA PHE A 153 -1.61 1.45 -7.24
C PHE A 153 -1.74 -0.07 -7.11
N TRP A 154 -1.09 -0.65 -6.11
CA TRP A 154 -0.86 -2.08 -6.00
C TRP A 154 -1.49 -2.71 -4.75
N GLY A 155 -1.98 -3.93 -4.89
CA GLY A 155 -2.42 -4.81 -3.81
C GLY A 155 -3.68 -4.33 -3.09
N MET A 156 -4.03 -5.01 -2.00
CA MET A 156 -5.24 -4.74 -1.23
C MET A 156 -5.26 -3.32 -0.63
N PHE A 157 -4.10 -2.76 -0.31
CA PHE A 157 -3.97 -1.44 0.31
C PHE A 157 -3.88 -0.30 -0.72
N GLN A 158 -3.83 -0.64 -2.01
CA GLN A 158 -3.74 0.32 -3.12
C GLN A 158 -2.60 1.34 -2.88
N ILE A 159 -1.38 0.85 -2.59
CA ILE A 159 -0.21 1.72 -2.41
C ILE A 159 0.37 2.06 -3.80
N GLY A 160 0.55 3.35 -4.07
CA GLY A 160 1.11 3.83 -5.34
C GLY A 160 2.57 3.41 -5.49
N GLY A 161 2.96 2.84 -6.64
CA GLY A 161 4.31 2.34 -6.88
C GLY A 161 5.39 3.41 -6.79
N PHE A 162 5.05 4.68 -6.96
CA PHE A 162 5.97 5.81 -6.72
C PHE A 162 6.44 5.91 -5.26
N ASN A 163 5.78 5.21 -4.32
CA ASN A 163 6.14 5.12 -2.91
C ASN A 163 7.03 3.90 -2.58
N TYR A 164 7.63 3.21 -3.56
CA TYR A 164 8.43 2.00 -3.31
C TYR A 164 9.50 2.18 -2.22
N LYS A 165 10.16 3.34 -2.16
CA LYS A 165 11.14 3.66 -1.10
C LYS A 165 10.51 3.76 0.29
N LEU A 166 9.31 4.35 0.38
CA LEU A 166 8.57 4.41 1.65
C LEU A 166 8.08 3.03 2.07
N CYS A 167 7.88 2.12 1.12
CA CYS A 167 7.63 0.71 1.41
C CYS A 167 8.90 -0.06 1.77
N GLY A 168 10.07 0.58 1.85
CA GLY A 168 11.33 -0.07 2.18
C GLY A 168 11.88 -0.97 1.08
N CYS A 169 11.59 -0.68 -0.19
CA CYS A 169 12.13 -1.40 -1.35
C CYS A 169 13.25 -0.59 -2.02
N GLU A 170 14.23 -1.28 -2.60
CA GLU A 170 15.34 -0.70 -3.36
C GLU A 170 14.91 -0.19 -4.74
N SER A 171 13.87 -0.80 -5.29
CA SER A 171 13.31 -0.47 -6.60
C SER A 171 11.79 -0.66 -6.66
N VAL A 172 11.17 -0.04 -7.66
CA VAL A 172 9.74 -0.27 -7.92
C VAL A 172 9.47 -1.69 -8.42
N ASP A 173 10.44 -2.32 -9.10
CA ASP A 173 10.29 -3.68 -9.60
C ASP A 173 10.31 -4.70 -8.45
N GLU A 174 11.13 -4.44 -7.43
CA GLU A 174 11.08 -5.19 -6.17
C GLU A 174 9.73 -5.03 -5.47
N MET A 175 9.22 -3.79 -5.34
CA MET A 175 7.90 -3.57 -4.76
C MET A 175 6.82 -4.35 -5.52
N VAL A 176 6.84 -4.37 -6.85
CA VAL A 176 5.89 -5.15 -7.67
C VAL A 176 6.05 -6.65 -7.44
N ARG A 177 7.29 -7.16 -7.38
CA ARG A 177 7.58 -8.57 -7.10
C ARG A 177 6.98 -8.97 -5.74
N LEU A 178 7.22 -8.17 -4.71
CA LEU A 178 6.71 -8.41 -3.35
C LEU A 178 5.18 -8.27 -3.26
N MET A 179 4.59 -7.25 -3.89
CA MET A 179 3.13 -7.10 -4.00
C MET A 179 2.46 -8.30 -4.68
N SER A 180 3.19 -8.95 -5.60
CA SER A 180 2.72 -10.14 -6.34
C SER A 180 3.03 -11.44 -5.59
N TYR A 181 3.73 -11.38 -4.47
CA TYR A 181 4.20 -12.56 -3.74
C TYR A 181 3.06 -13.15 -2.88
N SER A 182 2.56 -12.47 -1.87
CA SER A 182 1.52 -12.98 -0.96
C SER A 182 0.69 -11.83 -0.39
N GLU A 183 -0.48 -12.13 0.19
CA GLU A 183 -1.24 -11.12 0.94
C GLU A 183 -0.48 -10.67 2.20
N LEU A 184 0.25 -11.59 2.85
CA LEU A 184 1.16 -11.25 3.95
C LEU A 184 2.22 -10.24 3.49
N GLN A 185 2.84 -10.45 2.34
CA GLN A 185 3.82 -9.50 1.82
C GLN A 185 3.20 -8.15 1.44
N GLN A 186 1.94 -8.12 1.01
CA GLN A 186 1.20 -6.85 0.86
C GLN A 186 0.99 -6.16 2.21
N LEU A 187 0.73 -6.92 3.28
CA LEU A 187 0.62 -6.41 4.66
C LEU A 187 1.97 -5.90 5.18
N GLU A 188 3.08 -6.59 4.93
CA GLU A 188 4.43 -6.17 5.28
C GLU A 188 4.84 -4.86 4.60
N LEU A 189 4.53 -4.72 3.31
CA LEU A 189 4.75 -3.48 2.57
C LEU A 189 3.92 -2.33 3.14
N PHE A 190 2.68 -2.61 3.53
CA PHE A 190 1.81 -1.64 4.19
C PHE A 190 2.33 -1.25 5.58
N ALA A 191 2.74 -2.22 6.40
CA ALA A 191 3.33 -2.00 7.72
C ALA A 191 4.60 -1.13 7.65
N THR A 192 5.45 -1.41 6.67
CA THR A 192 6.65 -0.62 6.40
C THR A 192 6.29 0.79 5.92
N PHE A 193 5.33 0.91 5.00
CA PHE A 193 4.83 2.21 4.53
C PHE A 193 4.31 3.08 5.67
N ILE A 194 3.43 2.57 6.53
CA ILE A 194 2.88 3.36 7.66
C ILE A 194 3.95 3.73 8.69
N THR A 195 5.00 2.91 8.83
CA THR A 195 6.15 3.22 9.68
C THR A 195 6.92 4.40 9.11
N ASN A 196 7.32 4.33 7.85
CA ASN A 196 8.16 5.32 7.18
C ASN A 196 7.45 6.65 6.89
N THR A 197 6.11 6.68 6.95
CA THR A 197 5.33 7.91 6.80
C THR A 197 4.88 8.49 8.15
N GLY A 198 5.39 7.98 9.27
CA GLY A 198 5.07 8.47 10.61
C GLY A 198 3.63 8.22 11.06
N MET A 199 2.94 7.25 10.46
CA MET A 199 1.58 6.82 10.85
C MET A 199 1.62 5.78 11.98
N LEU A 200 2.73 5.07 12.17
CA LEU A 200 2.87 4.09 13.24
C LEU A 200 2.63 4.67 14.64
N ALA A 201 3.10 5.89 14.91
CA ALA A 201 2.85 6.56 16.19
C ALA A 201 1.35 6.79 16.44
N ASP A 202 0.59 7.16 15.39
CA ASP A 202 -0.86 7.31 15.50
C ASP A 202 -1.54 5.96 15.74
N LEU A 203 -1.09 4.91 15.06
CA LEU A 203 -1.64 3.56 15.25
C LEU A 203 -1.39 3.04 16.67
N LYS A 204 -0.17 3.19 17.19
CA LYS A 204 0.20 2.83 18.59
C LYS A 204 -0.67 3.54 19.61
N ASN A 205 -0.89 4.84 19.40
CA ASN A 205 -1.67 5.67 20.31
C ASN A 205 -3.18 5.63 20.01
N LYS A 206 -3.63 4.80 19.06
CA LYS A 206 -5.04 4.70 18.62
C LYS A 206 -5.61 6.08 18.22
N ASN A 207 -4.76 6.96 17.70
CA ASN A 207 -5.14 8.25 17.15
C ASN A 207 -5.73 8.05 15.75
N TRP A 208 -6.95 7.55 15.69
CA TRP A 208 -7.63 7.21 14.43
C TRP A 208 -7.78 8.42 13.49
N SER A 209 -7.95 9.61 14.06
CA SER A 209 -8.03 10.85 13.28
C SER A 209 -6.69 11.22 12.65
N GLY A 210 -5.59 11.13 13.42
CA GLY A 210 -4.24 11.34 12.90
C GLY A 210 -3.87 10.35 11.81
N PHE A 211 -4.12 9.06 12.07
CA PHE A 211 -3.88 7.99 11.11
C PHE A 211 -4.67 8.20 9.82
N ALA A 212 -6.00 8.36 9.91
CA ALA A 212 -6.87 8.51 8.76
C ALA A 212 -6.61 9.80 7.97
N ARG A 213 -6.22 10.89 8.64
CA ARG A 213 -5.82 12.13 7.96
C ARG A 213 -4.58 11.93 7.11
N LYS A 214 -3.58 11.22 7.62
CA LYS A 214 -2.37 10.89 6.88
C LYS A 214 -2.72 9.93 5.75
N TYR A 215 -3.36 8.80 6.03
CA TYR A 215 -3.62 7.78 5.00
C TYR A 215 -4.64 8.23 3.94
N ASN A 216 -5.81 8.74 4.33
CA ASN A 216 -6.92 9.05 3.41
C ASN A 216 -6.97 10.54 2.97
N GLY A 217 -6.09 11.38 3.52
CA GLY A 217 -6.00 12.81 3.22
C GLY A 217 -7.06 13.68 3.94
N ALA A 218 -7.11 14.97 3.58
CA ALA A 218 -7.92 15.98 4.28
C ALA A 218 -9.43 15.68 4.34
N SER A 219 -9.93 14.86 3.40
CA SER A 219 -11.36 14.48 3.36
C SER A 219 -11.75 13.36 4.32
N TYR A 220 -10.80 12.82 5.11
CA TYR A 220 -11.01 11.62 5.94
C TYR A 220 -12.19 11.76 6.91
N ALA A 221 -12.36 12.94 7.51
CA ALA A 221 -13.38 13.20 8.53
C ALA A 221 -14.79 13.12 7.92
N ARG A 222 -14.99 13.80 6.78
CA ARG A 222 -16.25 13.76 6.01
C ARG A 222 -16.62 12.34 5.58
N ARG A 223 -15.63 11.48 5.31
CA ARG A 223 -15.83 10.07 4.93
C ARG A 223 -15.93 9.10 6.12
N GLY A 224 -15.75 9.60 7.34
CA GLY A 224 -15.87 8.84 8.57
C GLY A 224 -14.80 7.75 8.75
N TYR A 225 -13.61 7.89 8.15
CA TYR A 225 -12.58 6.84 8.25
C TYR A 225 -12.16 6.59 9.71
N HIS A 226 -11.82 7.66 10.43
CA HIS A 226 -11.47 7.61 11.85
C HIS A 226 -12.53 6.94 12.74
N THR A 227 -13.82 7.27 12.56
CA THR A 227 -14.90 6.64 13.34
C THR A 227 -15.10 5.17 12.96
N LYS A 228 -14.95 4.81 11.68
CA LYS A 228 -15.01 3.42 11.22
C LYS A 228 -13.85 2.60 11.79
N MET A 229 -12.62 3.14 11.80
CA MET A 229 -11.46 2.49 12.41
C MET A 229 -11.65 2.30 13.91
N ALA A 230 -12.11 3.33 14.64
CA ALA A 230 -12.39 3.22 16.06
C ALA A 230 -13.44 2.13 16.38
N LYS A 231 -14.51 2.06 15.58
CA LYS A 231 -15.55 1.03 15.71
C LYS A 231 -15.02 -0.37 15.39
N ALA A 232 -14.21 -0.50 14.34
CA ALA A 232 -13.58 -1.77 13.97
C ALA A 232 -12.62 -2.25 15.06
N TYR A 233 -11.80 -1.36 15.62
CA TYR A 233 -10.93 -1.65 16.75
C TYR A 233 -11.73 -2.17 17.96
N ALA A 234 -12.79 -1.46 18.36
CA ALA A 234 -13.64 -1.89 19.48
C ALA A 234 -14.31 -3.26 19.24
N LYS A 235 -14.60 -3.61 17.98
CA LYS A 235 -15.10 -4.94 17.61
C LYS A 235 -14.01 -6.00 17.76
N PHE A 236 -12.85 -5.81 17.15
CA PHE A 236 -11.75 -6.79 17.22
C PHE A 236 -11.22 -6.95 18.65
N LYS A 237 -11.20 -5.87 19.44
CA LYS A 237 -10.76 -5.94 20.84
C LYS A 237 -11.64 -6.82 21.73
N LYS A 238 -12.91 -7.01 21.36
CA LYS A 238 -13.83 -7.94 22.06
C LYS A 238 -13.66 -9.40 21.63
N GLN A 239 -12.93 -9.64 20.54
CA GLN A 239 -12.71 -10.95 19.95
C GLN A 239 -11.31 -11.50 20.28
N GLU A 240 -10.43 -10.64 20.80
CA GLU A 240 -9.21 -11.02 21.52
C GLU A 240 -9.57 -11.55 22.90
#